data_AF-A0A6J5C887-F1
#
_entry.id   AF-A0A6J5C887-F1
#
_cell.length_a   1.000
_cell.length_b   1.000
_cell.length_c   1.000
_cell.angle_alpha   90.00
_cell.angle_beta   90.00
_cell.angle_gamma   90.00
#
_symmetry.space_group_name_H-M   'P 1'
#
loop_
_entity.id
_entity.type
_entity.pdbx_description
1 polymer ?
#
loop_
_entity_poly.entity_id
_entity_poly.type
_entity_poly.pdbx_seq_one_letter_code
_entity_poly.pdbx_strand_id
1 'polypeptide(L)'
;MTKIAPRVLWSNAGNLLDYLFEQCAPQCDLAEDAAWLFGPLTADGDVNPLRMPIRQATPRAASLPNPFSARRVCCVRYEIPGEMQLCGRCPLLLTMSEAEIALQNGLR
;
A
#
# COMPACT_ATOMS: atom_id res chain seq x y z
N MET A 1 -20.50 -7.00 15.22
CA MET A 1 -19.91 -6.10 14.22
C MET A 1 -18.40 -6.22 14.31
N THR A 2 -17.75 -6.84 13.32
CA THR A 2 -16.29 -6.82 13.18
C THR A 2 -15.87 -5.38 12.83
N LYS A 3 -15.23 -4.70 13.76
CA LYS A 3 -14.78 -3.32 13.57
C LYS A 3 -13.46 -3.32 12.79
N ILE A 4 -13.42 -2.64 11.64
CA ILE A 4 -12.17 -2.34 10.94
C ILE A 4 -11.40 -1.28 11.75
N ALA A 5 -10.12 -1.54 12.02
CA ALA A 5 -9.28 -0.56 12.72
C ALA A 5 -9.09 0.70 11.85
N PRO A 6 -9.19 1.93 12.40
CA PRO A 6 -9.07 3.18 11.62
C PRO A 6 -7.81 3.26 10.73
N ARG A 7 -6.68 2.71 11.19
CA ARG A 7 -5.44 2.63 10.40
C ARG A 7 -5.57 1.89 9.05
N VAL A 8 -6.53 0.97 8.93
CA VAL A 8 -6.81 0.25 7.69
C VAL A 8 -7.50 1.19 6.70
N LEU A 9 -8.46 2.00 7.16
CA LEU A 9 -9.13 2.99 6.32
C LEU A 9 -8.12 4.03 5.81
N TRP A 10 -7.31 4.57 6.71
CA TRP A 10 -6.27 5.54 6.34
C TRP A 10 -5.20 4.97 5.42
N SER A 11 -4.82 3.69 5.58
CA SER A 11 -3.89 3.06 4.63
C SER A 11 -4.51 2.83 3.25
N ASN A 12 -5.83 2.66 3.15
CA ASN A 12 -6.51 2.60 1.87
C ASN A 12 -6.51 3.98 1.18
N ALA A 13 -6.85 5.03 1.92
CA ALA A 13 -6.78 6.41 1.44
C ALA A 13 -5.36 6.78 1.00
N GLY A 14 -4.36 6.52 1.83
CA GLY A 14 -2.96 6.80 1.52
C GLY A 14 -2.46 6.06 0.29
N ASN A 15 -2.82 4.80 0.08
CA ASN A 15 -2.46 4.09 -1.16
C ASN A 15 -3.12 4.70 -2.40
N LEU A 16 -4.39 5.09 -2.31
CA LEU A 16 -5.08 5.71 -3.44
C LEU A 16 -4.42 7.05 -3.79
N LEU A 17 -4.14 7.88 -2.79
CA LEU A 17 -3.46 9.15 -2.99
C LEU A 17 -2.08 8.95 -3.60
N ASP A 18 -1.26 8.05 -3.05
CA ASP A 18 0.07 7.73 -3.57
C ASP A 18 0.04 7.29 -5.04
N TYR A 19 -0.92 6.44 -5.42
CA TYR A 19 -1.16 6.08 -6.82
C TYR A 19 -1.50 7.31 -7.68
N LEU A 20 -2.37 8.22 -7.20
CA LEU A 20 -2.72 9.43 -7.94
C LEU A 20 -1.51 10.36 -8.13
N PHE A 21 -0.66 10.52 -7.10
CA PHE A 21 0.60 11.26 -7.24
C PHE A 21 1.50 10.65 -8.33
N GLU A 22 1.65 9.32 -8.37
CA GLU A 22 2.41 8.64 -9.42
C GLU A 22 1.81 8.88 -10.82
N GLN A 23 0.47 8.91 -10.96
CA GLN A 23 -0.18 9.15 -12.25
C GLN A 23 -0.08 10.62 -12.71
N CYS A 24 0.00 11.56 -11.78
CA CYS A 24 0.09 13.00 -12.06
C CYS A 24 1.53 13.48 -12.25
N ALA A 25 2.53 12.79 -11.69
CA ALA A 25 3.95 13.15 -11.78
C ALA A 25 4.48 13.45 -13.21
N PRO A 26 3.98 12.83 -14.30
CA PRO A 26 4.40 13.19 -15.66
C PRO A 26 3.90 14.57 -16.14
N GLN A 27 2.89 15.15 -15.48
CA GLN A 27 2.20 16.39 -15.90
C GLN A 27 2.56 17.59 -15.01
N CYS A 28 2.88 17.34 -13.74
CA CYS A 28 3.24 18.36 -12.77
C CYS A 28 4.23 17.82 -11.74
N ASP A 29 5.11 18.68 -11.23
CA ASP A 29 5.94 18.35 -10.08
C ASP A 29 5.09 18.50 -8.80
N LEU A 30 4.90 17.38 -8.10
CA LEU A 30 4.10 17.25 -6.88
C LEU A 30 4.93 16.70 -5.72
N ALA A 31 6.26 16.70 -5.84
CA ALA A 31 7.13 16.06 -4.85
C ALA A 31 6.99 16.70 -3.46
N GLU A 32 6.93 18.03 -3.39
CA GLU A 32 6.74 18.75 -2.13
C GLU A 32 5.36 18.50 -1.52
N ASP A 33 4.30 18.51 -2.34
CA ASP A 33 2.93 18.23 -1.89
C ASP A 33 2.80 16.80 -1.35
N ALA A 34 3.40 15.81 -2.03
CA ALA A 34 3.43 14.43 -1.57
C ALA A 34 4.21 14.29 -0.25
N ALA A 35 5.37 14.96 -0.15
CA ALA A 35 6.20 14.95 1.05
C ALA A 35 5.48 15.59 2.25
N TRP A 36 4.76 16.68 2.02
CA TRP A 36 3.92 17.32 3.04
C TRP A 36 2.77 16.40 3.47
N LEU A 37 1.99 15.88 2.50
CA LEU A 37 0.81 15.06 2.76
C LEU A 37 1.13 13.74 3.47
N PHE A 38 2.25 13.10 3.11
CA PHE A 38 2.70 11.84 3.71
C PHE A 38 3.75 12.02 4.81
N GLY A 39 3.96 13.26 5.25
CA GLY A 39 4.83 13.64 6.35
C GLY A 39 4.36 13.08 7.71
N PRO A 40 5.17 13.23 8.77
CA PRO A 40 4.91 12.61 10.06
C PRO A 40 3.75 13.25 10.84
N LEU A 41 3.48 14.53 10.61
CA LEU A 41 2.54 15.34 11.38
C LEU A 41 1.46 15.98 10.50
N THR A 42 0.29 16.23 11.07
CA THR A 42 -0.76 17.04 10.45
C THR A 42 -0.44 18.54 10.58
N ALA A 43 -1.25 19.40 9.95
CA ALA A 43 -1.14 20.85 10.11
C ALA A 43 -1.31 21.31 11.56
N ASP A 44 -2.07 20.56 12.37
CA ASP A 44 -2.30 20.84 13.79
C ASP A 44 -1.22 20.24 14.70
N GLY A 45 -0.23 19.53 14.14
CA GLY A 45 0.88 18.91 14.88
C GLY A 45 0.60 17.50 15.42
N ASP A 46 -0.56 16.92 15.11
CA ASP A 46 -0.89 15.53 15.49
C ASP A 46 -0.17 14.50 14.62
N VAL A 47 -0.13 13.24 15.05
CA VAL A 47 0.41 12.14 14.22
C VAL A 47 -0.42 11.98 12.96
N ASN A 48 0.21 12.16 11.80
CA ASN A 48 -0.47 12.03 10.52
C ASN A 48 -0.85 10.57 10.24
N PRO A 49 -2.15 10.24 10.08
CA PRO A 49 -2.59 8.89 9.76
C PRO A 49 -2.20 8.45 8.33
N LEU A 50 -1.93 9.39 7.43
CA LEU A 50 -1.46 9.15 6.06
C LEU A 50 0.06 8.99 5.97
N ARG A 51 0.80 9.13 7.07
CA ARG A 51 2.26 9.10 7.04
C ARG A 51 2.80 7.85 6.35
N MET A 52 3.71 8.04 5.40
CA MET A 52 4.42 6.98 4.68
C MET A 52 3.50 5.80 4.31
N PRO A 53 2.50 6.01 3.44
CA PRO A 53 1.47 5.00 3.18
C PRO A 53 2.04 3.78 2.47
N ILE A 54 3.11 3.99 1.69
CA ILE A 54 3.89 2.99 0.98
C ILE A 54 5.32 2.96 1.55
N ARG A 55 5.89 1.76 1.62
CA ARG A 55 7.29 1.51 1.96
C ARG A 55 7.94 0.65 0.89
N GLN A 56 9.22 0.88 0.65
CA GLN A 56 10.05 0.01 -0.16
C GLN A 56 10.58 -1.12 0.72
N ALA A 57 10.45 -2.37 0.26
CA ALA A 57 10.92 -3.54 0.99
C ALA A 57 11.45 -4.61 0.03
N THR A 58 12.43 -5.39 0.48
CA THR A 58 12.92 -6.55 -0.28
C THR A 58 11.92 -7.71 -0.14
N PRO A 59 11.32 -8.18 -1.24
CA PRO A 59 10.43 -9.34 -1.19
C PRO A 59 11.24 -10.64 -1.01
N ARG A 60 10.60 -11.68 -0.47
CA ARG A 60 11.16 -13.04 -0.43
C ARG A 60 11.22 -13.69 -1.81
N ALA A 61 10.14 -13.56 -2.59
CA ALA A 61 10.08 -14.09 -3.96
C ALA A 61 10.83 -13.17 -4.92
N ALA A 62 11.76 -13.72 -5.69
CA ALA A 62 12.51 -13.06 -6.74
C ALA A 62 11.63 -12.68 -7.94
N SER A 63 10.46 -13.31 -8.11
CA SER A 63 9.49 -12.92 -9.14
C SER A 63 8.78 -11.60 -8.88
N LEU A 64 8.87 -11.05 -7.65
CA LEU A 64 8.33 -9.72 -7.33
C LEU A 64 9.37 -8.63 -7.63
N PRO A 65 8.93 -7.41 -7.98
CA PRO A 65 9.83 -6.26 -8.09
C PRO A 65 10.67 -6.07 -6.82
N ASN A 66 11.97 -5.79 -6.99
CA ASN A 66 12.88 -5.47 -5.89
C ASN A 66 13.57 -4.11 -6.18
N PRO A 67 13.25 -3.03 -5.43
CA PRO A 67 12.38 -3.02 -4.25
C PRO A 67 10.89 -3.20 -4.58
N PHE A 68 10.14 -3.79 -3.64
CA PHE A 68 8.70 -3.92 -3.70
C PHE A 68 8.02 -2.76 -2.95
N SER A 69 7.14 -2.04 -3.64
CA SER A 69 6.27 -1.02 -3.04
C SER A 69 5.13 -1.69 -2.25
N ALA A 70 5.30 -1.84 -0.94
CA ALA A 70 4.28 -2.40 -0.05
C ALA A 70 3.52 -1.30 0.71
N ARG A 71 2.21 -1.47 0.88
CA ARG A 71 1.44 -0.68 1.86
C ARG A 71 1.98 -0.91 3.26
N ARG A 72 1.98 0.15 4.08
CA ARG A 72 2.35 0.10 5.50
C ARG A 72 1.40 -0.78 6.32
N VAL A 73 0.11 -0.79 5.98
CA VAL A 73 -0.93 -1.61 6.62
C VAL A 73 -1.66 -2.40 5.53
N CYS A 74 -1.97 -3.67 5.79
CA CYS A 74 -2.76 -4.48 4.87
C CYS A 74 -4.16 -3.88 4.69
N CYS A 75 -4.67 -3.85 3.45
CA CYS A 75 -6.01 -3.35 3.14
C CYS A 75 -7.13 -4.29 3.58
N VAL A 76 -6.80 -5.50 4.04
CA VAL A 76 -7.70 -6.60 4.41
C VAL A 76 -8.72 -6.96 3.33
N ARG A 77 -8.40 -6.70 2.05
CA ARG A 77 -9.25 -7.05 0.91
C ARG A 77 -9.59 -8.55 0.88
N TYR A 78 -8.66 -9.40 1.31
CA TYR A 78 -8.86 -10.85 1.40
C TYR A 78 -9.93 -11.27 2.44
N GLU A 79 -10.38 -10.35 3.32
CA GLU A 79 -11.49 -10.59 4.24
C GLU A 79 -12.86 -10.33 3.57
N ILE A 80 -12.88 -9.82 2.33
CA ILE A 80 -14.12 -9.65 1.56
C ILE A 80 -14.58 -11.04 1.08
N PRO A 81 -15.84 -11.45 1.35
CA PRO A 81 -16.32 -12.75 0.90
C PRO A 81 -16.15 -12.97 -0.60
N GLY A 82 -15.53 -14.09 -0.97
CA GLY A 82 -15.25 -14.45 -2.37
C GLY A 82 -13.98 -13.83 -2.96
N GLU A 83 -13.28 -12.97 -2.21
CA GLU A 83 -12.02 -12.36 -2.66
C GLU A 83 -10.82 -13.23 -2.29
N MET A 84 -10.15 -13.76 -3.31
CA MET A 84 -8.99 -14.63 -3.15
C MET A 84 -7.68 -13.92 -3.53
N GLN A 85 -7.77 -12.79 -4.22
CA GLN A 85 -6.62 -12.04 -4.71
C GLN A 85 -6.20 -10.96 -3.70
N LEU A 86 -4.91 -10.94 -3.38
CA LEU A 86 -4.28 -9.86 -2.64
C LEU A 86 -4.12 -8.63 -3.54
N CYS A 87 -4.23 -7.44 -2.96
CA CYS A 87 -3.98 -6.22 -3.73
C CYS A 87 -2.51 -6.13 -4.18
N GLY A 88 -2.23 -5.47 -5.31
CA GLY A 88 -0.89 -5.41 -5.91
C GLY A 88 0.23 -4.77 -5.06
N ARG A 89 -0.10 -4.09 -3.95
CA ARG A 89 0.84 -3.54 -2.98
C ARG A 89 0.70 -4.19 -1.59
N CYS A 90 0.15 -5.41 -1.52
CA CYS A 90 -0.16 -6.06 -0.25
C CYS A 90 1.12 -6.43 0.51
N PRO A 91 1.26 -6.07 1.81
CA PRO A 91 2.44 -6.45 2.60
C PRO A 91 2.56 -7.96 2.84
N LEU A 92 1.49 -8.74 2.64
CA LEU A 92 1.55 -10.21 2.74
C LEU A 92 2.34 -10.83 1.59
N LEU A 93 2.40 -10.19 0.42
CA LEU A 93 3.18 -10.66 -0.73
C LEU A 93 4.69 -10.69 -0.43
N LEU A 94 5.17 -9.84 0.50
CA LEU A 94 6.59 -9.77 0.86
C LEU A 94 7.13 -11.07 1.46
N THR A 95 6.27 -11.85 2.12
CA THR A 95 6.68 -13.07 2.84
C THR A 95 6.39 -14.37 2.10
N MET A 96 5.63 -14.28 1.00
CA MET A 96 5.22 -15.42 0.18
C MET A 96 6.40 -16.01 -0.60
N SER A 97 6.33 -17.31 -0.82
CA SER A 97 7.22 -18.07 -1.69
C SER A 97 6.87 -17.88 -3.16
N GLU A 98 7.78 -18.30 -4.06
CA GLU A 98 7.56 -18.31 -5.51
C GLU A 98 6.25 -19.00 -5.92
N ALA A 99 5.98 -20.18 -5.34
CA ALA A 99 4.77 -20.95 -5.65
C ALA A 99 3.49 -20.20 -5.24
N GLU A 100 3.50 -19.53 -4.09
CA GLU A 100 2.38 -18.74 -3.59
C GLU A 100 2.16 -17.46 -4.43
N ILE A 101 3.24 -16.81 -4.88
CA ILE A 101 3.16 -15.68 -5.80
C ILE A 101 2.62 -16.11 -7.17
N ALA A 102 3.09 -17.25 -7.70
CA ALA A 102 2.57 -17.81 -8.94
C ALA A 102 1.05 -18.08 -8.85
N LEU A 103 0.58 -18.60 -7.72
CA LEU A 103 -0.85 -18.79 -7.47
C LEU A 103 -1.63 -17.46 -7.48
N GLN A 104 -1.12 -16.42 -6.81
CA GLN A 104 -1.76 -15.09 -6.81
C GLN A 104 -1.83 -14.46 -8.21
N ASN A 105 -0.80 -14.67 -9.04
CA ASN A 105 -0.80 -14.20 -10.42
C ASN A 105 -1.80 -14.96 -11.30
N GLY A 106 -2.06 -16.24 -11.01
CA GLY A 106 -3.05 -17.05 -11.72
C GLY A 106 -4.51 -16.72 -11.39
N LEU A 107 -4.77 -15.94 -10.33
CA LEU A 107 -6.11 -15.45 -9.96
C LEU A 107 -6.50 -14.15 -10.70
N ARG A 108 -5.61 -13.62 -11.55
CA ARG A 108 -5.74 -12.31 -12.19
C ARG A 108 -6.44 -12.36 -13.53
#